data_AF-A0A1B0BNW7-F1
#
_entry.id   AF-A0A1B0BNW7-F1
#
_cell.length_a   1.000
_cell.length_b   1.000
_cell.length_c   1.000
_cell.angle_alpha   90.00
_cell.angle_beta   90.00
_cell.angle_gamma   90.00
#
_symmetry.space_group_name_H-M   'P 1'
#
loop_
_entity.id
_entity.type
_entity.pdbx_description
1 polymer ?
#
loop_
_entity_poly.entity_id
_entity_poly.type
_entity_poly.pdbx_seq_one_letter_code
_entity_poly.pdbx_strand_id
1 'polypeptide(L)'
;MDASNHQIRDGQYGFSNLIGKYCGRTFPPEITSKERYLWLHFHSDESIEYQGFTAVYEFIDRNRDAPSTDLNCTIEKDGFEGFINSTDVPQEIRETVIRNKIPLDCMWRIQVQDKWKIQVTFLNFKLSKPNDCEVNFLDIFPEQTVMPMRVKNFCGSAGEGITSDSNILHMRFYAEQIAINSTFSILFTAFRDRGSGGCLEGEYDCEDATCIDGDLRCNGRSNCKFLWDEEGCKTGTDGQKEHMIIIITVFGLILGGMVITFLVNCIRKIMHDQKIIRVSL
;
A
#
# COMPACT_ATOMS: atom_id res chain seq x y z
N MET A 1 29.58 -23.96 -7.71
CA MET A 1 29.64 -23.54 -9.12
C MET A 1 28.27 -23.79 -9.70
N ASP A 2 27.45 -22.74 -9.78
CA ASP A 2 26.12 -22.83 -10.40
C ASP A 2 26.29 -22.79 -11.91
N ALA A 3 26.11 -23.93 -12.57
CA ALA A 3 26.21 -24.01 -14.02
C ALA A 3 25.18 -23.08 -14.70
N SER A 4 25.58 -22.49 -15.82
CA SER A 4 24.69 -21.77 -16.75
C SER A 4 23.43 -22.58 -17.04
N ASN A 5 22.25 -21.95 -16.90
CA ASN A 5 20.96 -22.63 -16.98
C ASN A 5 19.84 -21.71 -17.49
N HIS A 6 18.79 -22.34 -18.01
CA HIS A 6 17.57 -21.66 -18.44
C HIS A 6 16.41 -22.14 -17.57
N GLN A 7 15.65 -21.20 -17.00
CA GLN A 7 14.45 -21.48 -16.24
C GLN A 7 13.24 -21.10 -17.09
N ILE A 8 12.27 -22.03 -17.17
CA ILE A 8 11.02 -21.81 -17.88
C ILE A 8 9.88 -21.92 -16.86
N ARG A 9 8.99 -20.93 -16.85
CA ARG A 9 7.86 -20.81 -15.92
C ARG A 9 6.55 -20.63 -16.68
N ASP A 10 5.49 -21.20 -16.12
CA ASP A 10 4.12 -21.17 -16.66
C ASP A 10 3.37 -19.95 -16.11
N GLY A 11 3.37 -18.86 -16.87
CA GLY A 11 2.83 -17.56 -16.50
C GLY A 11 3.69 -16.38 -16.97
N GLN A 12 3.24 -15.16 -16.66
CA GLN A 12 3.84 -13.92 -17.16
C GLN A 12 5.10 -13.48 -16.38
N TYR A 13 5.29 -13.96 -15.16
CA TYR A 13 6.22 -13.35 -14.21
C TYR A 13 7.29 -14.33 -13.71
N GLY A 14 8.39 -13.79 -13.16
CA GLY A 14 9.51 -14.60 -12.64
C GLY A 14 9.18 -15.44 -11.41
N PHE A 15 8.05 -15.17 -10.74
CA PHE A 15 7.50 -15.97 -9.65
C PHE A 15 6.48 -17.00 -10.09
N SER A 16 6.10 -17.03 -11.38
CA SER A 16 5.16 -18.00 -11.92
C SER A 16 5.67 -19.44 -11.74
N ASN A 17 4.78 -20.42 -11.84
CA ASN A 17 5.09 -21.82 -11.54
C ASN A 17 6.26 -22.33 -12.38
N LEU A 18 7.28 -22.91 -11.74
CA LEU A 18 8.45 -23.44 -12.45
C LEU A 18 8.06 -24.71 -13.22
N ILE A 19 8.23 -24.68 -14.54
CA ILE A 19 8.09 -25.87 -15.41
C ILE A 19 9.36 -26.70 -15.30
N GLY A 20 10.52 -26.05 -15.43
CA GLY A 20 11.80 -26.74 -15.39
C GLY A 20 13.00 -25.81 -15.43
N LYS A 21 14.13 -26.35 -15.00
CA LYS A 21 15.46 -25.74 -15.11
C LYS A 21 16.30 -26.64 -16.02
N TYR A 22 16.82 -26.09 -17.10
CA TYR A 22 17.52 -26.83 -18.15
C TYR A 22 18.96 -26.37 -18.26
N CYS A 23 19.88 -27.32 -18.32
CA CYS A 23 21.31 -27.10 -18.53
C CYS A 23 21.94 -28.27 -19.29
N GLY A 24 23.16 -28.05 -19.81
CA GLY A 24 23.90 -29.07 -20.56
C GLY A 24 23.50 -29.16 -22.02
N ARG A 25 23.68 -30.35 -22.62
CA ARG A 25 23.48 -30.60 -24.06
C ARG A 25 22.17 -31.32 -24.39
N THR A 26 21.38 -31.65 -23.37
CA THR A 26 20.11 -32.37 -23.54
C THR A 26 19.03 -31.38 -23.92
N PHE A 27 18.35 -31.64 -25.04
CA PHE A 27 17.24 -30.80 -25.48
C PHE A 27 16.04 -30.96 -24.53
N PRO A 28 15.42 -29.86 -24.05
CA PRO A 28 14.20 -29.93 -23.25
C PRO A 28 13.06 -30.66 -23.99
N PRO A 29 12.10 -31.28 -23.27
CA PRO A 29 10.85 -31.70 -23.90
C PRO A 29 10.09 -30.49 -24.45
N GLU A 30 9.13 -30.73 -25.33
CA GLU A 30 8.20 -29.70 -25.77
C GLU A 30 7.41 -29.16 -24.56
N ILE A 31 7.28 -27.84 -24.48
CA ILE A 31 6.65 -27.14 -23.35
C ILE A 31 5.42 -26.41 -23.87
N THR A 32 4.27 -26.71 -23.27
CA THR A 32 3.00 -26.02 -23.52
C THR A 32 2.58 -25.27 -22.26
N SER A 33 2.30 -23.98 -22.37
CA SER A 33 1.73 -23.20 -21.26
C SER A 33 0.32 -23.68 -20.95
N LYS A 34 -0.11 -23.51 -19.68
CA LYS A 34 -1.53 -23.70 -19.33
C LYS A 34 -2.40 -22.55 -19.83
N GLU A 35 -1.80 -21.36 -19.90
CA GLU A 35 -2.44 -20.09 -20.24
C GLU A 35 -1.67 -19.40 -21.38
N ARG A 36 -1.71 -18.06 -21.46
CA ARG A 36 -1.17 -17.27 -22.58
C ARG A 36 0.31 -16.90 -22.47
N TYR A 37 0.94 -17.24 -21.35
CA TYR A 37 2.29 -16.76 -21.04
C TYR A 37 3.22 -17.90 -20.66
N LEU A 38 4.41 -17.89 -21.24
CA LEU A 38 5.60 -18.55 -20.71
C LEU A 38 6.62 -17.48 -20.37
N TRP A 39 7.25 -17.63 -19.22
CA TRP A 39 8.36 -16.77 -18.82
C TRP A 39 9.65 -17.57 -18.88
N LEU A 40 10.66 -17.02 -19.58
CA LEU A 40 11.97 -17.63 -19.76
C LEU A 40 13.04 -16.72 -19.19
N HIS A 41 13.96 -17.29 -18.41
CA HIS A 41 15.14 -16.60 -17.92
C HIS A 41 16.39 -17.43 -18.11
N PHE A 42 17.35 -16.84 -18.80
CA PHE A 42 18.69 -17.38 -18.95
C PHE A 42 19.62 -16.76 -17.92
N HIS A 43 20.30 -17.61 -17.17
CA HIS A 43 21.38 -17.22 -16.28
C HIS A 43 22.69 -17.83 -16.78
N SER A 44 23.68 -16.98 -17.04
CA SER A 44 25.07 -17.38 -17.32
C SER A 44 25.99 -16.87 -16.21
N ASP A 45 27.01 -17.65 -15.90
CA ASP A 45 28.10 -17.30 -14.99
C ASP A 45 29.37 -16.94 -15.77
N GLU A 46 30.41 -16.42 -15.10
CA GLU A 46 31.72 -16.08 -15.71
C GLU A 46 32.53 -17.31 -16.17
N SER A 47 31.90 -18.47 -16.33
CA SER A 47 32.53 -19.72 -16.73
C SER A 47 32.60 -19.86 -18.27
N ILE A 48 32.95 -21.07 -18.76
CA ILE A 48 33.14 -21.35 -20.18
C ILE A 48 31.84 -21.03 -20.95
N GLU A 49 31.93 -20.11 -21.90
CA GLU A 49 30.84 -19.77 -22.82
C GLU A 49 30.60 -20.91 -23.83
N TYR A 50 29.34 -21.26 -24.05
CA TYR A 50 28.89 -22.22 -25.06
C TYR A 50 28.03 -21.53 -26.12
N GLN A 51 27.64 -22.26 -27.17
CA GLN A 51 26.84 -21.73 -28.29
C GLN A 51 25.44 -21.20 -27.91
N GLY A 52 25.03 -21.30 -26.64
CA GLY A 52 23.72 -20.87 -26.17
C GLY A 52 22.60 -21.82 -26.59
N PHE A 53 21.41 -21.27 -26.80
CA PHE A 53 20.22 -22.00 -27.21
C PHE A 53 19.46 -21.23 -28.29
N THR A 54 18.66 -21.95 -29.07
CA THR A 54 17.63 -21.36 -29.93
C THR A 54 16.32 -22.04 -29.58
N ALA A 55 15.30 -21.22 -29.30
CA ALA A 55 13.95 -21.69 -29.06
C ALA A 55 13.03 -21.16 -30.16
N VAL A 56 12.09 -21.99 -30.60
CA VAL A 56 11.01 -21.60 -31.49
C VAL A 56 9.72 -21.74 -30.69
N TYR A 57 8.80 -20.80 -30.87
CA TYR A 57 7.51 -20.82 -30.22
C TYR A 57 6.40 -20.62 -31.26
N GLU A 58 5.25 -21.24 -31.02
CA GLU A 58 4.03 -21.02 -31.78
C GLU A 58 2.85 -20.87 -30.82
N PHE A 59 1.82 -20.14 -31.24
CA PHE A 59 0.58 -20.02 -30.47
C PHE A 59 -0.33 -21.19 -30.81
N ILE A 60 -0.76 -21.93 -29.78
CA ILE A 60 -1.68 -23.06 -29.92
C ILE A 60 -3.08 -22.59 -29.53
N ASP A 61 -4.08 -22.95 -30.33
CA ASP A 61 -5.48 -22.68 -30.00
C ASP A 61 -5.87 -23.43 -28.71
N ARG A 62 -6.15 -22.65 -27.66
CA ARG A 62 -6.65 -23.21 -26.41
C ARG A 62 -8.04 -23.79 -26.63
N ASN A 63 -8.31 -24.94 -26.01
CA ASN A 63 -9.67 -25.43 -25.87
C ASN A 63 -10.52 -24.38 -25.14
N ARG A 64 -11.47 -23.76 -25.85
CA ARG A 64 -12.36 -22.71 -25.34
C ARG A 64 -13.25 -23.18 -24.18
N ASP A 65 -13.40 -24.49 -24.02
CA ASP A 65 -14.18 -25.09 -22.94
C ASP A 65 -13.42 -25.09 -21.60
N ALA A 66 -12.11 -24.89 -21.60
CA ALA A 66 -11.31 -24.80 -20.38
C ALA A 66 -11.38 -23.38 -19.78
N PRO A 67 -11.84 -23.20 -18.52
CA PRO A 67 -11.91 -21.89 -17.89
C PRO A 67 -10.52 -21.23 -17.77
N SER A 68 -10.40 -19.98 -18.20
CA SER A 68 -9.18 -19.18 -18.00
C SER A 68 -8.96 -18.89 -16.52
N THR A 69 -7.75 -19.18 -16.05
CA THR A 69 -7.26 -18.76 -14.72
C THR A 69 -6.45 -17.48 -14.80
N ASP A 70 -6.04 -17.06 -16.00
CA ASP A 70 -5.41 -15.76 -16.26
C ASP A 70 -6.49 -14.67 -16.32
N LEU A 71 -6.56 -13.88 -15.23
CA LEU A 71 -7.45 -12.72 -15.10
C LEU A 71 -6.75 -11.39 -15.41
N ASN A 72 -5.43 -11.40 -15.68
CA ASN A 72 -4.61 -10.21 -15.87
C ASN A 72 -4.84 -9.11 -14.81
N CYS A 73 -4.76 -9.47 -13.53
CA CYS A 73 -4.94 -8.51 -12.44
C CYS A 73 -3.65 -7.73 -12.17
N THR A 74 -3.37 -6.74 -13.02
CA THR A 74 -2.25 -5.82 -12.85
C THR A 74 -2.77 -4.40 -12.70
N ILE A 75 -2.32 -3.69 -11.67
CA ILE A 75 -2.78 -2.35 -11.30
C ILE A 75 -1.56 -1.42 -11.32
N GLU A 76 -1.53 -0.47 -12.24
CA GLU A 76 -0.45 0.52 -12.31
C GLU A 76 -0.67 1.63 -11.28
N LYS A 77 0.42 2.09 -10.66
CA LYS A 77 0.47 3.22 -9.74
C LYS A 77 1.68 4.08 -10.09
N ASP A 78 1.51 5.39 -10.05
CA ASP A 78 2.55 6.37 -10.38
C ASP A 78 2.44 7.60 -9.47
N GLY A 79 3.32 8.58 -9.70
CA GLY A 79 3.37 9.83 -8.93
C GLY A 79 4.33 9.78 -7.74
N PHE A 80 4.26 10.81 -6.90
CA PHE A 80 5.14 10.97 -5.73
C PHE A 80 4.59 10.32 -4.46
N GLU A 81 3.29 10.02 -4.42
CA GLU A 81 2.69 9.20 -3.39
C GLU A 81 1.45 8.49 -3.93
N GLY A 82 1.00 7.47 -3.22
CA GLY A 82 -0.29 6.87 -3.50
C GLY A 82 -0.61 5.69 -2.61
N PHE A 83 -1.84 5.20 -2.75
CA PHE A 83 -2.31 4.08 -1.95
C PHE A 83 -2.42 2.81 -2.75
N ILE A 84 -2.13 1.72 -2.06
CA ILE A 84 -2.36 0.35 -2.48
C ILE A 84 -3.32 -0.26 -1.48
N ASN A 85 -4.56 -0.45 -1.91
CA ASN A 85 -5.61 -1.01 -1.08
C ASN A 85 -6.10 -2.34 -1.64
N SER A 86 -6.51 -3.24 -0.76
CA SER A 86 -7.19 -4.49 -1.15
C SER A 86 -8.49 -4.25 -1.94
N THR A 87 -9.05 -3.04 -1.84
CA THR A 87 -10.24 -2.59 -2.57
C THR A 87 -9.94 -2.13 -4.00
N ASP A 88 -8.68 -1.91 -4.36
CA ASP A 88 -8.28 -1.51 -5.72
C ASP A 88 -8.48 -2.65 -6.73
N VAL A 89 -8.61 -3.89 -6.24
CA VAL A 89 -8.91 -5.05 -7.08
C VAL A 89 -10.29 -4.87 -7.72
N PRO A 90 -10.39 -4.88 -9.08
CA PRO A 90 -11.65 -4.71 -9.79
C PRO A 90 -12.73 -5.70 -9.34
N GLN A 91 -13.97 -5.21 -9.26
CA GLN A 91 -15.10 -6.02 -8.78
C GLN A 91 -15.34 -7.23 -9.69
N GLU A 92 -15.19 -7.08 -11.01
CA GLU A 92 -15.38 -8.14 -11.99
C GLU A 92 -14.38 -9.30 -11.80
N ILE A 93 -13.14 -8.97 -11.43
CA ILE A 93 -12.10 -9.95 -11.08
C ILE A 93 -12.49 -10.66 -9.80
N ARG A 94 -12.86 -9.92 -8.73
CA ARG A 94 -13.30 -10.52 -7.46
C ARG A 94 -14.47 -11.48 -7.64
N GLU A 95 -15.50 -11.08 -8.39
CA GLU A 95 -16.67 -11.92 -8.67
C GLU A 95 -16.30 -13.16 -9.47
N THR A 96 -15.40 -13.02 -10.45
CA THR A 96 -14.94 -14.15 -11.26
C THR A 96 -14.14 -15.16 -10.45
N VAL A 97 -13.24 -14.69 -9.59
CA VAL A 97 -12.46 -15.54 -8.67
C VAL A 97 -13.40 -16.34 -7.76
N ILE A 98 -14.38 -15.67 -7.12
CA ILE A 98 -15.35 -16.31 -6.22
C ILE A 98 -16.24 -17.32 -6.96
N ARG A 99 -16.75 -16.95 -8.13
CA ARG A 99 -17.65 -17.80 -8.93
C ARG A 99 -16.93 -19.05 -9.42
N ASN A 100 -15.70 -18.90 -9.91
CA ASN A 100 -14.93 -19.99 -10.51
C ASN A 100 -14.10 -20.78 -9.49
N LYS A 101 -14.07 -20.35 -8.22
CA LYS A 101 -13.32 -20.99 -7.13
C LYS A 101 -11.82 -21.11 -7.42
N ILE A 102 -11.24 -20.06 -7.97
CA ILE A 102 -9.81 -19.95 -8.24
C ILE A 102 -9.17 -18.99 -7.23
N PRO A 103 -7.84 -19.01 -7.02
CA PRO A 103 -7.18 -18.03 -6.15
C PRO A 103 -7.18 -16.63 -6.77
N LEU A 104 -7.14 -15.61 -5.91
CA LEU A 104 -6.90 -14.22 -6.30
C LEU A 104 -5.38 -13.99 -6.36
N ASP A 105 -4.87 -13.56 -7.51
CA ASP A 105 -3.45 -13.20 -7.69
C ASP A 105 -3.40 -11.86 -8.42
N CYS A 106 -3.13 -10.79 -7.68
CA CYS A 106 -3.11 -9.42 -8.19
C CYS A 106 -1.77 -8.75 -7.91
N MET A 107 -1.30 -7.97 -8.87
CA MET A 107 -0.05 -7.24 -8.76
C MET A 107 -0.28 -5.74 -8.93
N TRP A 108 0.29 -4.96 -8.02
CA TRP A 108 0.46 -3.53 -8.20
C TRP A 108 1.86 -3.27 -8.73
N ARG A 109 1.95 -2.55 -9.84
CA ARG A 109 3.21 -2.07 -10.41
C ARG A 109 3.31 -0.58 -10.12
N ILE A 110 4.26 -0.22 -9.26
CA ILE A 110 4.52 1.16 -8.86
C ILE A 110 5.71 1.67 -9.66
N GLN A 111 5.52 2.78 -10.37
CA GLN A 111 6.56 3.45 -11.15
C GLN A 111 6.66 4.90 -10.69
N VAL A 112 7.79 5.25 -10.10
CA VAL A 112 8.11 6.65 -9.78
C VAL A 112 9.12 7.20 -10.79
N GLN A 113 9.46 8.49 -10.66
CA GLN A 113 10.41 9.15 -11.55
C GLN A 113 11.80 8.49 -11.54
N ASP A 114 12.54 8.65 -12.62
CA ASP A 114 13.91 8.15 -12.71
C ASP A 114 14.80 8.74 -11.60
N LYS A 115 15.66 7.91 -11.02
CA LYS A 115 16.53 8.24 -9.86
C LYS A 115 15.81 8.48 -8.54
N TRP A 116 14.49 8.35 -8.51
CA TRP A 116 13.73 8.27 -7.26
C TRP A 116 13.66 6.82 -6.79
N LYS A 117 13.41 6.67 -5.50
CA LYS A 117 13.28 5.43 -4.75
C LYS A 117 11.89 5.38 -4.13
N ILE A 118 11.47 4.19 -3.72
CA ILE A 118 10.11 3.98 -3.20
C ILE A 118 10.18 3.53 -1.74
N GLN A 119 9.56 4.30 -0.86
CA GLN A 119 9.28 3.88 0.52
C GLN A 119 7.84 3.38 0.59
N VAL A 120 7.62 2.32 1.34
CA VAL A 120 6.30 1.73 1.57
C VAL A 120 6.01 1.70 3.06
N THR A 121 4.84 2.19 3.44
CA THR A 121 4.36 2.25 4.83
C THR A 121 3.01 1.55 4.93
N PHE A 122 2.89 0.57 5.81
CA PHE A 122 1.63 -0.13 6.07
C PHE A 122 0.78 0.68 7.05
N LEU A 123 -0.37 1.17 6.59
CA LEU A 123 -1.34 1.88 7.44
C LEU A 123 -2.30 0.91 8.11
N ASN A 124 -2.72 -0.12 7.38
CA ASN A 124 -3.51 -1.23 7.87
C ASN A 124 -3.08 -2.51 7.15
N PHE A 125 -2.91 -3.60 7.89
CA PHE A 125 -2.58 -4.89 7.34
C PHE A 125 -3.25 -6.00 8.14
N LYS A 126 -4.20 -6.70 7.51
CA LYS A 126 -4.92 -7.81 8.12
C LYS A 126 -5.20 -8.90 7.09
N LEU A 127 -4.43 -9.95 7.20
CA LEU A 127 -4.62 -11.18 6.45
C LEU A 127 -5.75 -12.02 7.07
N SER A 128 -6.52 -12.71 6.23
CA SER A 128 -7.59 -13.63 6.69
C SER A 128 -7.03 -14.87 7.39
N LYS A 129 -5.87 -15.38 6.94
CA LYS A 129 -5.16 -16.52 7.53
C LYS A 129 -3.71 -16.15 7.88
N PRO A 130 -3.51 -15.30 8.91
CA PRO A 130 -2.16 -14.89 9.29
C PRO A 130 -1.30 -16.09 9.70
N ASN A 131 -0.03 -16.05 9.30
CA ASN A 131 1.00 -17.08 9.43
C ASN A 131 0.79 -18.34 8.56
N ASP A 132 -0.21 -18.36 7.69
CA ASP A 132 -0.41 -19.39 6.69
C ASP A 132 -0.01 -18.86 5.29
N CYS A 133 1.30 -18.86 5.05
CA CYS A 133 1.93 -18.21 3.90
C CYS A 133 1.67 -18.93 2.55
N GLU A 134 0.99 -20.08 2.58
CA GLU A 134 0.50 -20.76 1.38
C GLU A 134 -0.91 -20.29 1.00
N VAL A 135 -1.68 -19.82 1.99
CA VAL A 135 -3.08 -19.45 1.81
C VAL A 135 -3.26 -17.98 1.44
N ASN A 136 -2.52 -17.07 2.07
CA ASN A 136 -2.50 -15.68 1.67
C ASN A 136 -1.22 -14.95 2.07
N PHE A 137 -0.72 -14.13 1.17
CA PHE A 137 0.50 -13.36 1.39
C PHE A 137 0.58 -12.15 0.47
N LEU A 138 1.46 -11.24 0.85
CA LEU A 138 1.86 -10.10 0.04
C LEU A 138 3.37 -10.15 -0.18
N ASP A 139 3.78 -10.35 -1.43
CA ASP A 139 5.19 -10.32 -1.83
C ASP A 139 5.56 -8.95 -2.37
N ILE A 140 6.81 -8.55 -2.13
CA ILE A 140 7.40 -7.35 -2.72
C ILE A 140 8.62 -7.77 -3.55
N PHE A 141 8.64 -7.32 -4.79
CA PHE A 141 9.71 -7.52 -5.75
C PHE A 141 10.20 -6.16 -6.28
N PRO A 142 11.48 -6.05 -6.66
CA PRO A 142 11.98 -4.90 -7.41
C PRO A 142 11.43 -4.94 -8.85
N GLU A 143 12.09 -4.27 -9.79
CA GLU A 143 11.74 -4.33 -11.21
C GLU A 143 11.66 -5.77 -11.74
N GLN A 144 12.61 -6.63 -11.33
CA GLN A 144 12.62 -8.04 -11.69
C GLN A 144 11.82 -8.87 -10.68
N THR A 145 10.78 -9.54 -11.17
CA THR A 145 9.84 -10.34 -10.36
C THR A 145 10.30 -11.79 -10.14
N VAL A 146 11.60 -12.06 -10.25
CA VAL A 146 12.16 -13.40 -10.06
C VAL A 146 12.24 -13.74 -8.57
N MET A 147 11.95 -14.99 -8.21
CA MET A 147 11.95 -15.43 -6.80
C MET A 147 13.21 -15.08 -6.01
N PRO A 148 14.45 -15.22 -6.55
CA PRO A 148 15.67 -14.82 -5.83
C PRO A 148 15.75 -13.32 -5.51
N MET A 149 15.04 -12.48 -6.26
CA MET A 149 15.00 -11.03 -6.05
C MET A 149 13.82 -10.58 -5.19
N ARG A 150 13.03 -11.52 -4.64
CA ARG A 150 11.96 -11.17 -3.69
C ARG A 150 12.54 -10.45 -2.48
N VAL A 151 12.14 -9.20 -2.29
CA VAL A 151 12.61 -8.34 -1.19
C VAL A 151 12.01 -8.82 0.13
N LYS A 152 10.70 -9.07 0.14
CA LYS A 152 9.97 -9.44 1.35
C LYS A 152 8.72 -10.25 1.02
N ASN A 153 8.37 -11.15 1.93
CA ASN A 153 7.10 -11.87 1.95
C ASN A 153 6.39 -11.50 3.27
N PHE A 154 5.15 -11.02 3.17
CA PHE A 154 4.30 -10.69 4.31
C PHE A 154 3.12 -11.66 4.37
N CYS A 155 3.16 -12.60 5.30
CA CYS A 155 2.05 -13.48 5.64
C CYS A 155 1.64 -13.39 7.12
N GLY A 156 2.29 -12.55 7.92
CA GLY A 156 2.05 -12.43 9.36
C GLY A 156 0.83 -11.58 9.73
N SER A 157 0.76 -11.20 11.02
CA SER A 157 -0.29 -10.34 11.57
C SER A 157 -0.02 -8.84 11.46
N ALA A 158 1.18 -8.45 11.02
CA ALA A 158 1.58 -7.06 10.86
C ALA A 158 2.45 -6.89 9.60
N GLY A 159 2.28 -5.74 8.93
CA GLY A 159 3.16 -5.29 7.87
C GLY A 159 4.17 -4.29 8.43
N GLU A 160 5.43 -4.44 8.04
CA GLU A 160 6.50 -3.49 8.37
C GLU A 160 6.83 -2.69 7.11
N GLY A 161 7.08 -1.39 7.27
CA GLY A 161 7.50 -0.55 6.15
C GLY A 161 8.85 -1.00 5.58
N ILE A 162 9.04 -0.81 4.28
CA ILE A 162 10.28 -1.14 3.58
C ILE A 162 10.66 -0.02 2.62
N THR A 163 11.91 -0.06 2.18
CA THR A 163 12.45 0.90 1.23
C THR A 163 13.06 0.13 0.06
N SER A 164 12.77 0.59 -1.15
CA SER A 164 13.30 0.07 -2.40
C SER A 164 14.29 1.05 -2.97
N ASP A 165 15.48 0.56 -3.36
CA ASP A 165 16.49 1.36 -4.06
C ASP A 165 16.19 1.57 -5.55
N SER A 166 15.09 1.00 -6.05
CA SER A 166 14.63 1.14 -7.43
C SER A 166 13.47 2.14 -7.54
N ASN A 167 13.33 2.77 -8.72
CA ASN A 167 12.16 3.55 -9.11
C ASN A 167 10.96 2.68 -9.52
N ILE A 168 11.14 1.36 -9.58
CA ILE A 168 10.09 0.39 -9.88
C ILE A 168 9.96 -0.61 -8.74
N LEU A 169 8.74 -0.80 -8.26
CA LEU A 169 8.39 -1.78 -7.24
C LEU A 169 7.14 -2.55 -7.67
N HIS A 170 7.18 -3.87 -7.52
CA HIS A 170 6.03 -4.74 -7.72
C HIS A 170 5.56 -5.29 -6.39
N MET A 171 4.27 -5.16 -6.11
CA MET A 171 3.63 -5.71 -4.93
C MET A 171 2.59 -6.74 -5.37
N ARG A 172 2.76 -8.00 -5.00
CA ARG A 172 1.87 -9.10 -5.38
C ARG A 172 1.07 -9.57 -4.18
N PHE A 173 -0.24 -9.52 -4.27
CA PHE A 173 -1.13 -10.14 -3.29
C PHE A 173 -1.70 -11.45 -3.85
N TYR A 174 -1.46 -12.54 -3.14
CA TYR A 174 -2.04 -13.84 -3.41
C TYR A 174 -2.99 -14.24 -2.28
N ALA A 175 -4.15 -14.78 -2.63
CA ALA A 175 -5.08 -15.36 -1.67
C ALA A 175 -5.93 -16.50 -2.25
N GLU A 176 -5.92 -17.64 -1.58
CA GLU A 176 -6.87 -18.72 -1.74
C GLU A 176 -8.32 -18.26 -1.45
N GLN A 177 -9.30 -19.04 -1.89
CA GLN A 177 -10.73 -18.73 -1.79
C GLN A 177 -11.18 -18.36 -0.36
N ILE A 178 -10.59 -19.00 0.64
CA ILE A 178 -10.91 -18.79 2.07
C ILE A 178 -10.31 -17.50 2.64
N ALA A 179 -9.44 -16.81 1.89
CA ALA A 179 -8.66 -15.68 2.36
C ALA A 179 -8.72 -14.42 1.46
N ILE A 180 -9.56 -14.42 0.42
CA ILE A 180 -9.80 -13.27 -0.48
C ILE A 180 -10.26 -12.00 0.25
N ASN A 181 -10.88 -12.16 1.43
CA ASN A 181 -11.36 -11.05 2.27
C ASN A 181 -10.26 -10.43 3.14
N SER A 182 -8.99 -10.72 2.87
CA SER A 182 -7.88 -10.01 3.50
C SER A 182 -7.94 -8.52 3.14
N THR A 183 -7.59 -7.68 4.10
CA THR A 183 -7.68 -6.22 3.98
C THR A 183 -6.32 -5.59 4.25
N PHE A 184 -5.89 -4.70 3.37
CA PHE A 184 -4.70 -3.90 3.58
C PHE A 184 -4.88 -2.51 2.98
N SER A 185 -4.21 -1.54 3.58
CA SER A 185 -4.05 -0.19 3.09
C SER A 185 -2.61 0.23 3.31
N ILE A 186 -1.93 0.54 2.21
CA ILE A 186 -0.49 0.77 2.17
C ILE A 186 -0.26 2.08 1.44
N LEU A 187 0.57 2.94 2.02
CA LEU A 187 1.03 4.18 1.40
C LEU A 187 2.40 3.93 0.78
N PHE A 188 2.58 4.27 -0.49
CA PHE A 188 3.91 4.43 -1.06
C PHE A 188 4.25 5.92 -1.17
N THR A 189 5.53 6.23 -0.99
CA THR A 189 6.09 7.57 -1.12
C THR A 189 7.33 7.47 -2.00
N ALA A 190 7.41 8.29 -3.03
CA ALA A 190 8.63 8.50 -3.79
C ALA A 190 9.55 9.43 -3.00
N PHE A 191 10.82 9.07 -2.88
CA PHE A 191 11.85 9.92 -2.29
C PHE A 191 13.13 9.78 -3.10
N ARG A 192 14.11 10.66 -2.89
CA ARG A 192 15.47 10.47 -3.38
C ARG A 192 16.49 10.77 -2.30
N ASP A 193 17.68 10.22 -2.43
CA ASP A 193 18.78 10.58 -1.55
C ASP A 193 19.19 12.04 -1.81
N ARG A 194 19.36 12.81 -0.74
CA ARG A 194 19.73 14.24 -0.80
C ARG A 194 21.08 14.46 -1.49
N GLY A 195 22.03 13.54 -1.26
CA GLY A 195 23.40 13.64 -1.75
C GLY A 195 24.11 14.90 -1.22
N SER A 196 25.22 15.29 -1.87
CA SER A 196 25.99 16.50 -1.51
C SER A 196 25.37 17.80 -2.00
N GLY A 197 24.39 17.73 -2.92
CA GLY A 197 23.77 18.88 -3.57
C GLY A 197 22.55 19.45 -2.85
N GLY A 198 22.05 18.79 -1.80
CA GLY A 198 20.81 19.20 -1.12
C GLY A 198 19.55 18.76 -1.86
N CYS A 199 18.39 19.23 -1.37
CA CYS A 199 17.12 19.07 -2.07
C CYS A 199 17.02 20.05 -3.25
N LEU A 200 16.37 19.63 -4.33
CA LEU A 200 16.19 20.45 -5.53
C LEU A 200 15.08 21.47 -5.32
N GLU A 201 14.96 22.43 -6.24
CA GLU A 201 13.83 23.36 -6.23
C GLU A 201 12.51 22.59 -6.37
N GLY A 202 11.56 22.86 -5.48
CA GLY A 202 10.28 22.15 -5.43
C GLY A 202 10.27 20.89 -4.57
N GLU A 203 11.37 20.52 -3.93
CA GLU A 203 11.44 19.38 -3.00
C GLU A 203 11.48 19.83 -1.53
N TYR A 204 11.13 18.92 -0.63
CA TYR A 204 11.22 19.08 0.81
C TYR A 204 12.32 18.20 1.42
N ASP A 205 13.11 18.78 2.31
CA ASP A 205 14.17 18.07 3.06
C ASP A 205 13.56 17.37 4.27
N CYS A 206 13.60 16.04 4.26
CA CYS A 206 13.13 15.22 5.36
C CYS A 206 14.14 15.14 6.52
N GLU A 207 15.23 15.92 6.58
CA GLU A 207 16.18 15.95 7.71
C GLU A 207 16.84 14.60 8.08
N ASP A 208 16.64 13.55 7.29
CA ASP A 208 17.29 12.23 7.36
C ASP A 208 18.14 11.93 6.12
N ALA A 209 18.60 13.00 5.43
CA ALA A 209 19.30 12.94 4.16
C ALA A 209 18.48 12.39 2.99
N THR A 210 17.15 12.44 3.09
CA THR A 210 16.23 12.19 1.98
C THR A 210 15.47 13.45 1.59
N CYS A 211 15.05 13.51 0.33
CA CYS A 211 14.19 14.56 -0.22
C CYS A 211 12.93 13.91 -0.77
N ILE A 212 11.78 14.54 -0.52
CA ILE A 212 10.48 14.19 -1.11
C ILE A 212 9.96 15.34 -1.96
N ASP A 213 8.90 15.10 -2.72
CA ASP A 213 8.24 16.17 -3.46
C ASP A 213 7.65 17.23 -2.49
N GLY A 214 7.79 18.51 -2.83
CA GLY A 214 7.41 19.61 -1.96
C GLY A 214 5.91 19.72 -1.69
N ASP A 215 5.07 19.20 -2.59
CA ASP A 215 3.62 19.17 -2.41
C ASP A 215 3.18 18.16 -1.34
N LEU A 216 4.08 17.27 -0.92
CA LEU A 216 3.82 16.31 0.17
C LEU A 216 3.95 16.93 1.56
N ARG A 217 4.48 18.14 1.68
CA ARG A 217 4.61 18.81 2.98
C ARG A 217 3.25 19.29 3.49
N CYS A 218 2.93 18.99 4.75
CA CYS A 218 1.67 19.38 5.39
C CYS A 218 0.42 18.84 4.68
N ASN A 219 0.50 17.67 4.06
CA ASN A 219 -0.61 17.01 3.37
C ASN A 219 -1.44 16.11 4.30
N GLY A 220 -1.08 16.01 5.58
CA GLY A 220 -1.73 15.16 6.57
C GLY A 220 -1.27 13.71 6.55
N ARG A 221 -0.15 13.40 5.87
CA ARG A 221 0.42 12.05 5.74
C ARG A 221 1.88 12.07 6.15
N SER A 222 2.31 10.97 6.76
CA SER A 222 3.73 10.77 7.07
C SER A 222 4.44 10.22 5.83
N ASN A 223 4.94 11.11 4.98
CA ASN A 223 5.77 10.74 3.84
C ASN A 223 7.26 10.65 4.26
N CYS A 224 7.74 11.55 5.13
CA CYS A 224 9.06 11.40 5.74
C CYS A 224 9.06 10.28 6.80
N LYS A 225 10.23 9.65 7.01
CA LYS A 225 10.40 8.56 7.98
C LYS A 225 10.06 8.96 9.43
N PHE A 226 10.27 10.22 9.78
CA PHE A 226 10.06 10.76 11.12
C PHE A 226 8.99 11.87 11.18
N LEU A 227 8.05 11.91 10.23
CA LEU A 227 6.93 12.86 10.19
C LEU A 227 7.32 14.34 10.08
N TRP A 228 8.58 14.67 9.76
CA TRP A 228 9.05 16.06 9.72
C TRP A 228 8.30 16.92 8.69
N ASP A 229 7.82 16.31 7.61
CA ASP A 229 6.93 16.91 6.61
C ASP A 229 5.62 17.46 7.19
N GLU A 230 5.16 16.90 8.30
CA GLU A 230 3.91 17.27 8.99
C GLU A 230 4.14 18.12 10.24
N GLU A 231 5.39 18.42 10.59
CA GLU A 231 5.72 19.28 11.72
C GLU A 231 5.68 20.77 11.35
N GLY A 232 5.21 21.59 12.29
CA GLY A 232 5.18 23.06 12.12
C GLY A 232 4.21 23.55 11.04
N CYS A 233 3.33 22.68 10.54
CA CYS A 233 2.25 23.04 9.66
C CYS A 233 1.29 24.00 10.38
N LYS A 234 1.04 25.15 9.76
CA LYS A 234 -0.04 26.03 10.22
C LYS A 234 -1.34 25.28 9.95
N THR A 235 -1.87 24.60 10.94
CA THR A 235 -3.19 23.98 10.84
C THR A 235 -4.14 25.06 10.33
N GLY A 236 -4.80 24.79 9.21
CA GLY A 236 -5.87 25.63 8.71
C GLY A 236 -6.94 25.71 9.79
N THR A 237 -6.86 26.74 10.63
CA THR A 237 -7.82 27.02 11.68
C THR A 237 -9.11 27.57 11.07
N ASP A 238 -9.86 26.73 10.37
CA ASP A 238 -11.25 27.05 10.01
C ASP A 238 -12.22 26.08 10.71
N GLY A 239 -11.91 24.78 10.80
CA GLY A 239 -12.80 23.81 11.46
C GLY A 239 -12.76 23.79 12.99
N GLN A 240 -11.59 24.02 13.62
CA GLN A 240 -11.45 23.92 15.09
C GLN A 240 -11.85 25.19 15.84
N LYS A 241 -11.74 26.37 15.20
CA LYS A 241 -12.13 27.64 15.82
C LYS A 241 -13.64 27.75 15.97
N GLU A 242 -14.41 27.30 14.98
CA GLU A 242 -15.88 27.34 15.06
C GLU A 242 -16.42 26.48 16.20
N HIS A 243 -15.96 25.23 16.33
CA HIS A 243 -16.38 24.36 17.42
C HIS A 243 -16.00 24.91 18.80
N MET A 244 -14.80 25.47 18.96
CA MET A 244 -14.38 26.07 20.22
C MET A 244 -15.20 27.32 20.57
N ILE A 245 -15.52 28.18 19.58
CA ILE A 245 -16.36 29.36 19.76
C ILE A 245 -17.80 28.95 20.14
N ILE A 246 -18.37 27.93 19.50
CA ILE A 246 -19.71 27.41 19.83
C ILE A 246 -19.73 26.87 21.27
N ILE A 247 -18.72 26.12 21.69
CA ILE A 247 -18.66 25.59 23.07
C ILE A 247 -18.56 26.73 24.09
N ILE A 248 -17.70 27.71 23.87
CA ILE A 248 -17.52 28.85 24.80
C ILE A 248 -18.79 29.69 24.88
N THR A 249 -19.44 29.97 23.76
CA THR A 249 -20.68 30.77 23.73
C THR A 249 -21.84 30.05 24.41
N VAL A 250 -22.04 28.76 24.16
CA VAL A 250 -23.08 27.96 24.82
C VAL A 250 -22.84 27.88 26.33
N PHE A 251 -21.60 27.61 26.75
CA PHE A 251 -21.27 27.52 28.17
C PHE A 251 -21.45 28.86 28.89
N GLY A 252 -21.07 29.97 28.24
CA GLY A 252 -21.28 31.32 28.74
C GLY A 252 -22.76 31.67 28.94
N LEU A 253 -23.63 31.31 27.98
CA LEU A 253 -25.08 31.55 28.10
C LEU A 253 -25.72 30.74 29.23
N ILE A 254 -25.29 29.48 29.42
CA ILE A 254 -25.81 28.62 30.49
C ILE A 254 -25.40 29.18 31.86
N LEU A 255 -24.12 29.51 32.06
CA LEU A 255 -23.62 30.09 33.30
C LEU A 255 -24.29 31.44 33.60
N GLY A 256 -24.41 32.30 32.59
CA GLY A 256 -25.11 33.59 32.72
C GLY A 256 -26.57 33.41 33.14
N GLY A 257 -27.28 32.48 32.51
CA GLY A 257 -28.67 32.15 32.85
C GLY A 257 -28.84 31.63 34.28
N MET A 258 -27.94 30.76 34.75
CA MET A 258 -27.97 30.26 36.12
C MET A 258 -27.73 31.37 37.15
N VAL A 259 -26.76 32.26 36.91
CA VAL A 259 -26.46 33.39 37.81
C VAL A 259 -27.62 34.37 37.88
N ILE A 260 -28.23 34.72 36.75
CA ILE A 260 -29.40 35.61 36.72
C ILE A 260 -30.56 34.99 37.48
N THR A 261 -30.83 33.71 37.28
CA THR A 261 -31.92 33.00 37.97
C THR A 261 -31.69 32.98 39.49
N PHE A 262 -30.45 32.74 39.91
CA PHE A 262 -30.06 32.79 41.33
C PHE A 262 -30.26 34.18 41.93
N LEU A 263 -29.81 35.24 41.24
CA LEU A 263 -29.99 36.62 41.68
C LEU A 263 -31.47 37.01 41.77
N VAL A 264 -32.29 36.65 40.78
CA VAL A 264 -33.74 36.90 40.81
C VAL A 264 -34.41 36.18 41.97
N ASN A 265 -34.02 34.94 42.26
CA ASN A 265 -34.55 34.19 43.40
C ASN A 265 -34.11 34.78 44.75
N CYS A 266 -32.85 35.23 44.87
CA CYS A 266 -32.37 35.96 46.04
C CYS A 266 -33.14 37.27 46.24
N ILE A 267 -33.32 38.07 45.18
CA ILE A 267 -34.06 39.34 45.25
C ILE A 267 -35.52 39.08 45.63
N ARG A 268 -36.19 38.10 45.00
CA ARG A 268 -37.56 37.71 45.37
C ARG A 268 -37.66 37.30 46.84
N LYS A 269 -36.71 36.51 47.33
CA LYS A 269 -36.68 36.06 48.73
C LYS A 269 -36.49 37.24 49.68
N ILE A 270 -35.54 38.13 49.38
CA ILE A 270 -35.31 39.35 50.17
C ILE A 270 -36.55 40.25 50.20
N MET A 271 -37.21 40.46 49.04
CA MET A 271 -38.44 41.24 48.97
C MET A 271 -39.60 40.60 49.74
N HIS A 272 -39.71 39.26 49.71
CA HIS A 272 -40.71 38.52 50.47
C HIS A 272 -40.47 38.64 51.98
N ASP A 273 -39.22 38.49 52.43
CA ASP A 273 -38.84 38.61 53.84
C ASP A 273 -39.04 40.05 54.36
N GLN A 274 -38.74 41.08 53.55
CA GLN A 274 -39.06 42.47 53.88
C GLN A 274 -40.57 42.73 53.99
N LYS A 275 -41.39 42.02 53.22
CA LYS A 275 -42.86 42.14 53.27
C LYS A 275 -43.44 41.50 54.54
N ILE A 276 -42.84 40.42 55.04
CA ILE A 276 -43.25 39.77 56.30
C ILE A 276 -42.90 40.65 57.51
N ILE A 277 -41.74 41.29 57.53
CA ILE A 277 -41.31 42.16 58.64
C ILE A 277 -42.20 43.41 58.76
N ARG A 278 -42.74 43.94 57.65
CA ARG A 278 -43.67 45.09 57.69
C ARG A 278 -45.08 44.76 58.20
N VAL A 279 -45.44 43.48 58.33
CA VAL A 279 -46.78 43.03 58.79
C VAL A 279 -46.77 42.59 60.27
N SER A 280 -45.59 42.55 60.90
CA SER A 280 -45.39 42.15 62.31
C SER A 280 -45.10 43.34 63.25
N LEU A 281 -45.39 44.56 62.79
CA LEU A 281 -45.46 45.83 63.53
C LEU A 281 -46.86 46.41 63.34
#